data_AF-A0A948YW15-F1
#
_entry.id   AF-A0A948YW15-F1
#
_cell.length_a   1.000
_cell.length_b   1.000
_cell.length_c   1.000
_cell.angle_alpha   90.00
_cell.angle_beta   90.00
_cell.angle_gamma   90.00
#
_symmetry.space_group_name_H-M   'P 1'
#
loop_
_entity.id
_entity.type
_entity.pdbx_description
1 polymer ?
#
loop_
_entity_poly.entity_id
_entity_poly.type
_entity_poly.pdbx_seq_one_letter_code
_entity_poly.pdbx_strand_id
1 'polypeptide(L)'
;MRQWRILISSFLLISGLLFGQSTFAYEPDPTHTALAQKSAEVFNQFSGGNLSGEEIGWIREGARNEDTPPRWINHFYDPVTGQGWTSERMGQLPSSVVSLFSGMVLSSEKAAAAPAWAQDQNLQVKYKDYEGNRAWQRAVFDYVNGDKKEALKSLGHILHLIADMAVP
;
A
#
# COMPACT_ATOMS: atom_id res chain seq x y z
N MET A 1 -40.13 1.52 -25.61
CA MET A 1 -38.78 1.02 -26.01
C MET A 1 -37.66 1.38 -25.01
N ARG A 2 -37.58 2.61 -24.45
CA ARG A 2 -36.50 3.00 -23.53
C ARG A 2 -36.44 2.22 -22.20
N GLN A 3 -37.59 1.95 -21.57
CA GLN A 3 -37.64 1.30 -20.25
C GLN A 3 -37.25 -0.19 -20.28
N TRP A 4 -37.61 -0.90 -21.35
CA TRP A 4 -37.21 -2.31 -21.54
C TRP A 4 -35.70 -2.47 -21.70
N ARG A 5 -35.04 -1.51 -22.36
CA ARG A 5 -33.56 -1.50 -22.49
C ARG A 5 -32.90 -1.32 -21.12
N ILE A 6 -33.42 -0.45 -20.27
CA ILE A 6 -32.90 -0.24 -18.91
C ILE A 6 -33.07 -1.51 -18.07
N LEU A 7 -34.25 -2.14 -18.10
CA LEU A 7 -34.50 -3.37 -17.34
C LEU A 7 -33.61 -4.53 -17.81
N ILE A 8 -33.43 -4.68 -19.12
CA ILE A 8 -32.54 -5.70 -19.69
C ILE A 8 -31.08 -5.41 -19.30
N SER A 9 -30.63 -4.15 -19.39
CA SER A 9 -29.28 -3.76 -18.97
C SER A 9 -29.04 -3.99 -17.49
N SER A 10 -29.96 -3.60 -16.61
CA SER A 10 -29.85 -3.85 -15.16
C SER A 10 -29.86 -5.34 -14.83
N PHE A 11 -30.71 -6.12 -15.51
CA PHE A 11 -30.77 -7.58 -15.33
C PHE A 11 -29.47 -8.25 -15.79
N LEU A 12 -28.90 -7.84 -16.92
CA LEU A 12 -27.61 -8.37 -17.40
C LEU A 12 -26.47 -8.01 -16.45
N LEU A 13 -26.48 -6.81 -15.88
CA LEU A 13 -25.45 -6.35 -14.94
C LEU A 13 -25.52 -7.13 -13.61
N ILE A 14 -26.73 -7.33 -13.08
CA ILE A 14 -26.98 -8.13 -11.87
C ILE A 14 -26.64 -9.61 -12.12
N SER A 15 -27.03 -10.17 -13.27
CA SER A 15 -26.73 -11.55 -13.65
C SER A 15 -25.21 -11.77 -13.78
N GLY A 16 -24.49 -10.84 -14.41
CA GLY A 16 -23.02 -10.89 -14.50
C GLY A 16 -22.33 -10.88 -13.13
N LEU A 17 -22.87 -10.14 -12.16
CA LEU A 17 -22.37 -10.12 -10.79
C LEU A 17 -22.69 -11.39 -10.00
N LEU A 18 -23.84 -12.04 -10.27
CA LEU A 18 -24.29 -13.24 -9.54
C LEU A 18 -23.72 -14.55 -10.09
N PHE A 19 -23.39 -14.61 -11.38
CA PHE A 19 -22.90 -15.82 -12.06
C PHE A 19 -21.43 -15.75 -12.49
N GLY A 20 -20.70 -14.73 -12.04
CA GLY A 20 -19.26 -14.67 -12.19
C GLY A 20 -18.61 -15.86 -11.48
N GLN A 21 -17.96 -16.74 -12.24
CA GLN A 21 -17.15 -17.82 -11.68
C GLN A 21 -15.84 -17.22 -11.14
N SER A 22 -15.46 -17.57 -9.92
CA SER A 22 -14.15 -17.20 -9.38
C SER A 22 -13.06 -17.91 -10.16
N THR A 23 -12.30 -17.15 -10.95
CA THR A 23 -11.08 -17.66 -11.60
C THR A 23 -9.92 -17.52 -10.63
N PHE A 24 -9.18 -18.60 -10.38
CA PHE A 24 -7.91 -18.51 -9.66
C PHE A 24 -6.84 -17.99 -10.61
N ALA A 25 -6.46 -16.73 -10.46
CA ALA A 25 -5.24 -16.22 -11.06
C ALA A 25 -4.06 -16.54 -10.13
N TYR A 26 -2.93 -16.94 -10.70
CA TYR A 26 -1.69 -17.02 -9.94
C TYR A 26 -1.29 -15.59 -9.55
N GLU A 27 -1.21 -15.30 -8.26
CA GLU A 27 -0.65 -14.05 -7.76
C GLU A 27 0.86 -14.27 -7.56
N PRO A 28 1.72 -13.72 -8.43
CA PRO A 28 3.16 -13.78 -8.22
C PRO A 28 3.54 -13.00 -6.96
N ASP A 29 4.69 -13.34 -6.36
CA ASP A 29 5.24 -12.53 -5.27
C ASP A 29 5.38 -11.07 -5.73
N PRO A 30 4.82 -10.06 -5.01
CA PRO A 30 4.90 -8.68 -5.44
C PRO A 30 6.34 -8.21 -5.66
N THR A 31 6.54 -7.34 -6.64
CA THR A 31 7.90 -6.86 -7.01
C THR A 31 8.59 -6.17 -5.83
N HIS A 32 7.83 -5.44 -5.00
CA HIS A 32 8.34 -4.77 -3.81
C HIS A 32 8.94 -5.76 -2.78
N THR A 33 8.40 -6.98 -2.68
CA THR A 33 8.98 -8.04 -1.84
C THR A 33 10.41 -8.39 -2.29
N ALA A 34 10.61 -8.54 -3.60
CA ALA A 34 11.92 -8.88 -4.17
C ALA A 34 12.91 -7.71 -4.04
N LEU A 35 12.44 -6.48 -4.27
CA LEU A 35 13.27 -5.27 -4.10
C LEU A 35 13.72 -5.08 -2.64
N ALA A 36 12.83 -5.30 -1.67
CA ALA A 36 13.16 -5.22 -0.25
C ALA A 36 14.17 -6.29 0.16
N GLN A 37 13.99 -7.54 -0.33
CA GLN A 37 14.97 -8.61 -0.14
C GLN A 37 16.35 -8.22 -0.70
N LYS A 38 16.41 -7.73 -1.94
CA LYS A 38 17.69 -7.34 -2.58
C LYS A 38 18.35 -6.17 -1.86
N SER A 39 17.57 -5.23 -1.35
CA SER A 39 18.10 -4.13 -0.53
C SER A 39 18.79 -4.64 0.73
N ALA A 40 18.20 -5.61 1.43
CA ALA A 40 18.78 -6.21 2.63
C ALA A 40 20.04 -7.05 2.31
N GLU A 41 20.02 -7.80 1.21
CA GLU A 41 21.19 -8.57 0.75
C GLU A 41 22.37 -7.66 0.38
N VAL A 42 22.11 -6.55 -0.32
CA VAL A 42 23.13 -5.54 -0.65
C VAL A 42 23.69 -4.89 0.61
N PHE A 43 22.84 -4.58 1.59
CA PHE A 43 23.28 -4.06 2.89
C PHE A 43 24.24 -5.03 3.60
N ASN A 44 23.92 -6.32 3.66
CA ASN A 44 24.81 -7.32 4.23
C ASN A 44 26.15 -7.41 3.48
N GLN A 45 26.10 -7.35 2.14
CA GLN A 45 27.30 -7.50 1.32
C GLN A 45 28.26 -6.30 1.42
N PHE A 46 27.72 -5.08 1.43
CA PHE A 46 28.54 -3.87 1.24
C PHE A 46 28.64 -2.96 2.46
N SER A 47 27.69 -3.05 3.40
CA SER A 47 27.65 -2.17 4.58
C SER A 47 28.10 -2.87 5.86
N GLY A 48 28.64 -4.09 5.76
CA GLY A 48 29.04 -4.90 6.91
C GLY A 48 27.85 -5.42 7.74
N GLY A 49 26.65 -5.46 7.14
CA GLY A 49 25.45 -5.98 7.77
C GLY A 49 25.52 -7.49 8.02
N ASN A 50 24.78 -7.96 9.01
CA ASN A 50 24.69 -9.38 9.37
C ASN A 50 23.24 -9.86 9.53
N LEU A 51 22.32 -9.29 8.76
CA LEU A 51 20.92 -9.71 8.77
C LEU A 51 20.82 -11.19 8.39
N SER A 52 20.24 -11.98 9.27
CA SER A 52 19.92 -13.38 9.03
C SER A 52 18.84 -13.54 7.96
N GLY A 53 18.69 -14.75 7.41
CA GLY A 53 17.60 -15.05 6.47
C GLY A 53 16.21 -14.83 7.08
N GLU A 54 16.05 -15.02 8.39
CA GLU A 54 14.81 -14.73 9.11
C GLU A 54 14.54 -13.23 9.19
N GLU A 55 15.55 -12.43 9.55
CA GLU A 55 15.46 -10.97 9.60
C GLU A 55 15.14 -10.36 8.21
N ILE A 56 15.75 -10.90 7.14
CA ILE A 56 15.38 -10.55 5.76
C ILE A 56 13.95 -10.97 5.44
N GLY A 57 13.51 -12.13 5.95
CA GLY A 57 12.14 -12.60 5.84
C GLY A 57 11.12 -11.63 6.44
N TRP A 58 11.41 -11.02 7.60
CA TRP A 58 10.55 -10.00 8.20
C TRP A 58 10.49 -8.71 7.39
N ILE A 59 11.62 -8.28 6.81
CA ILE A 59 11.64 -7.14 5.88
C ILE A 59 10.74 -7.42 4.66
N ARG A 60 10.85 -8.62 4.08
CA ARG A 60 10.01 -9.05 2.95
C ARG A 60 8.54 -9.06 3.30
N GLU A 61 8.19 -9.58 4.48
CA GLU A 61 6.81 -9.60 4.96
C GLU A 61 6.26 -8.18 5.09
N GLY A 62 7.00 -7.27 5.71
CA GLY A 62 6.58 -5.87 5.85
C GLY A 62 6.40 -5.16 4.50
N ALA A 63 7.31 -5.39 3.55
CA ALA A 63 7.18 -4.83 2.21
C ALA A 63 5.91 -5.33 1.50
N ARG A 64 5.62 -6.64 1.56
CA ARG A 64 4.37 -7.20 1.02
C ARG A 64 3.13 -6.57 1.66
N ASN A 65 3.15 -6.42 2.98
CA ASN A 65 1.99 -5.99 3.75
C ASN A 65 1.68 -4.49 3.61
N GLU A 66 2.59 -3.68 3.08
CA GLU A 66 2.33 -2.24 2.86
C GLU A 66 1.25 -2.01 1.79
N ASP A 67 1.02 -2.96 0.90
CA ASP A 67 -0.08 -2.95 -0.09
C ASP A 67 -1.44 -3.37 0.49
N THR A 68 -1.51 -3.73 1.78
CA THR A 68 -2.79 -4.08 2.42
C THR A 68 -3.79 -2.93 2.26
N PRO A 69 -4.94 -3.14 1.59
CA PRO A 69 -5.93 -2.07 1.43
C PRO A 69 -6.41 -1.58 2.79
N PRO A 70 -6.53 -0.27 3.04
CA PRO A 70 -6.49 0.82 2.06
C PRO A 70 -5.19 1.63 2.10
N ARG A 71 -4.05 1.06 2.53
CA ARG A 71 -2.77 1.79 2.70
C ARG A 71 -2.23 2.39 1.40
N TRP A 72 -2.39 1.67 0.29
CA TRP A 72 -1.99 2.03 -1.07
C TRP A 72 -2.37 3.43 -1.58
N ILE A 73 -3.43 4.05 -1.04
CA ILE A 73 -3.79 5.43 -1.42
C ILE A 73 -2.70 6.44 -1.03
N ASN A 74 -1.81 6.07 -0.12
CA ASN A 74 -0.71 6.89 0.37
C ASN A 74 0.63 6.62 -0.33
N HIS A 75 0.67 5.78 -1.38
CA HIS A 75 1.92 5.35 -2.05
C HIS A 75 2.42 6.33 -3.10
N PHE A 76 1.63 7.36 -3.42
CA PHE A 76 1.95 8.31 -4.47
C PHE A 76 2.80 9.48 -3.95
N TYR A 77 3.72 9.92 -4.79
CA TYR A 77 4.52 11.13 -4.55
C TYR A 77 4.98 11.74 -5.87
N ASP A 78 4.66 13.01 -6.06
CA ASP A 78 5.27 13.84 -7.10
C ASP A 78 6.43 14.64 -6.48
N PRO A 79 7.70 14.37 -6.85
CA PRO A 79 8.85 15.07 -6.28
C PRO A 79 8.96 16.54 -6.71
N VAL A 80 8.26 16.97 -7.77
CA VAL A 80 8.26 18.36 -8.24
C VAL A 80 7.30 19.20 -7.38
N THR A 81 6.13 18.67 -7.05
CA THR A 81 5.08 19.40 -6.31
C THR A 81 4.99 19.03 -4.84
N GLY A 82 5.61 17.91 -4.43
CA GLY A 82 5.51 17.34 -3.09
C GLY A 82 4.17 16.66 -2.79
N GLN A 83 3.29 16.50 -3.80
CA GLN A 83 1.93 16.02 -3.61
C GLN A 83 1.83 14.50 -3.65
N GLY A 84 0.89 13.94 -2.90
CA GLY A 84 0.45 12.55 -3.03
C GLY A 84 -0.76 12.42 -3.95
N TRP A 85 -1.54 11.37 -3.79
CA TRP A 85 -2.77 11.18 -4.56
C TRP A 85 -3.83 12.24 -4.22
N THR A 86 -4.33 12.93 -5.26
CA THR A 86 -5.29 14.04 -5.10
C THR A 86 -6.70 13.71 -5.57
N SER A 87 -6.99 12.46 -5.95
CA SER A 87 -8.23 12.02 -6.64
C SER A 87 -8.45 12.63 -8.04
N GLU A 88 -7.59 13.55 -8.46
CA GLU A 88 -7.58 14.07 -9.82
C GLU A 88 -7.07 13.00 -10.80
N ARG A 89 -7.42 13.15 -12.09
CA ARG A 89 -6.92 12.31 -13.18
C ARG A 89 -7.35 10.83 -13.16
N MET A 90 -8.37 10.49 -12.37
CA MET A 90 -8.99 9.15 -12.39
C MET A 90 -10.00 9.00 -13.55
N GLY A 91 -9.46 8.99 -14.77
CA GLY A 91 -10.23 8.87 -16.01
C GLY A 91 -11.16 10.06 -16.25
N GLN A 92 -12.42 9.77 -16.61
CA GLN A 92 -13.43 10.79 -16.94
C GLN A 92 -14.27 11.23 -15.73
N LEU A 93 -14.01 10.67 -14.54
CA LEU A 93 -14.78 10.99 -13.35
C LEU A 93 -14.34 12.34 -12.76
N PRO A 94 -15.28 13.20 -12.32
CA PRO A 94 -14.93 14.39 -11.57
C PRO A 94 -14.21 14.03 -10.27
N SER A 95 -13.15 14.77 -9.91
CA SER A 95 -12.38 14.54 -8.67
C SER A 95 -13.26 14.56 -7.42
N SER A 96 -14.31 15.40 -7.36
CA SER A 96 -15.26 15.42 -6.24
C SER A 96 -16.00 14.10 -6.06
N VAL A 97 -16.33 13.41 -7.16
CA VAL A 97 -16.97 12.09 -7.14
C VAL A 97 -15.99 11.04 -6.63
N VAL A 98 -14.76 11.04 -7.16
CA VAL A 98 -13.70 10.11 -6.74
C VAL A 98 -13.35 10.27 -5.27
N SER A 99 -13.22 11.51 -4.80
CA SER A 99 -12.96 11.85 -3.40
C SER A 99 -14.08 11.36 -2.48
N LEU A 100 -15.34 11.56 -2.87
CA LEU A 100 -16.50 11.05 -2.12
C LEU A 100 -16.48 9.53 -2.02
N PHE A 101 -16.28 8.83 -3.15
CA PHE A 101 -16.21 7.36 -3.16
C PHE A 101 -15.03 6.83 -2.33
N SER A 102 -13.86 7.44 -2.45
CA SER A 102 -12.68 7.08 -1.64
C SER A 102 -12.96 7.22 -0.14
N GLY A 103 -13.59 8.32 0.25
CA GLY A 103 -13.97 8.59 1.64
C GLY A 103 -14.93 7.55 2.23
N MET A 104 -15.80 6.98 1.40
CA MET A 104 -16.80 5.98 1.82
C MET A 104 -16.28 4.54 1.78
N VAL A 105 -15.40 4.22 0.83
CA VAL A 105 -15.03 2.83 0.51
C VAL A 105 -13.60 2.49 0.92
N LEU A 106 -12.66 3.42 0.77
CA LEU A 106 -11.24 3.18 1.01
C LEU A 106 -10.84 3.63 2.40
N SER A 107 -10.89 4.94 2.67
CA SER A 107 -10.50 5.52 3.95
C SER A 107 -11.21 6.84 4.17
N SER A 108 -11.72 7.07 5.38
CA SER A 108 -12.24 8.38 5.78
C SER A 108 -11.14 9.42 5.99
N GLU A 109 -9.88 8.99 6.02
CA GLU A 109 -8.72 9.87 6.14
C GLU A 109 -8.28 10.38 4.77
N LYS A 110 -7.82 11.63 4.73
CA LYS A 110 -7.23 12.19 3.52
C LYS A 110 -5.90 11.46 3.24
N ALA A 111 -5.72 11.03 1.98
CA ALA A 111 -4.46 10.45 1.54
C ALA A 111 -3.28 11.41 1.78
N ALA A 112 -2.21 10.87 2.35
CA ALA A 112 -0.95 11.55 2.52
C ALA A 112 0.00 11.23 1.35
N ALA A 113 0.97 12.11 1.10
CA ALA A 113 2.08 11.78 0.22
C ALA A 113 2.97 10.71 0.87
N ALA A 114 3.58 9.83 0.07
CA ALA A 114 4.35 8.69 0.58
C ALA A 114 5.40 9.05 1.65
N PRO A 115 6.23 10.12 1.50
CA PRO A 115 7.19 10.51 2.55
C PRO A 115 6.53 10.94 3.87
N ALA A 116 5.35 11.56 3.80
CA ALA A 116 4.60 12.00 4.98
C ALA A 116 3.92 10.80 5.65
N TRP A 117 3.30 9.92 4.85
CA TRP A 117 2.72 8.67 5.33
C TRP A 117 3.73 7.79 6.06
N ALA A 118 4.94 7.66 5.50
CA ALA A 118 6.06 6.93 6.10
C ALA A 118 6.45 7.43 7.51
N GLN A 119 6.06 8.65 7.88
CA GLN A 119 6.46 9.30 9.13
C GLN A 119 5.29 9.62 10.08
N ASP A 120 4.05 9.56 9.60
CA ASP A 120 2.88 9.97 10.37
C ASP A 120 2.32 8.82 11.22
N GLN A 121 2.91 8.64 12.40
CA GLN A 121 2.44 7.65 13.38
C GLN A 121 0.96 7.84 13.75
N ASN A 122 0.49 9.08 13.86
CA ASN A 122 -0.88 9.35 14.30
C ASN A 122 -1.89 8.90 13.24
N LEU A 123 -1.59 9.15 11.97
CA LEU A 123 -2.40 8.69 10.86
C LEU A 123 -2.34 7.16 10.74
N GLN A 124 -1.15 6.55 10.78
CA GLN A 124 -1.02 5.09 10.66
C GLN A 124 -1.70 4.30 11.79
N VAL A 125 -1.77 4.84 13.02
CA VAL A 125 -2.53 4.21 14.13
C VAL A 125 -4.02 4.05 13.79
N LYS A 126 -4.59 4.93 12.95
CA LYS A 126 -5.98 4.80 12.51
C LYS A 126 -6.21 3.62 11.57
N TYR A 127 -5.12 3.07 11.00
CA TYR A 127 -5.11 1.91 10.13
C TYR A 127 -4.80 0.61 10.91
N LYS A 128 -5.17 0.52 12.19
CA LYS A 128 -4.88 -0.64 13.06
C LYS A 128 -5.33 -1.99 12.49
N ASP A 129 -6.42 -2.01 11.74
CA ASP A 129 -6.98 -3.22 11.10
C ASP A 129 -6.31 -3.51 9.74
N TYR A 130 -5.34 -2.67 9.35
CA TYR A 130 -4.59 -2.66 8.10
C TYR A 130 -3.09 -2.43 8.41
N GLU A 131 -2.49 -3.36 9.16
CA GLU A 131 -1.08 -3.36 9.62
C GLU A 131 -0.70 -2.32 10.69
N GLY A 132 -1.53 -1.31 10.93
CA GLY A 132 -1.32 -0.31 11.99
C GLY A 132 -0.10 0.58 11.76
N ASN A 133 0.53 0.98 12.87
CA ASN A 133 1.66 1.91 12.86
C ASN A 133 2.95 1.21 12.44
N ARG A 134 3.39 1.51 11.23
CA ARG A 134 4.62 1.04 10.57
C ARG A 134 5.49 2.21 10.12
N ALA A 135 5.33 3.38 10.74
CA ALA A 135 6.12 4.57 10.40
C ALA A 135 7.61 4.37 10.73
N TRP A 136 8.48 5.14 10.09
CA TRP A 136 9.93 5.07 10.27
C TRP A 136 10.35 5.20 11.73
N GLN A 137 9.77 6.15 12.46
CA GLN A 137 10.05 6.38 13.87
C GLN A 137 9.67 5.17 14.72
N ARG A 138 8.59 4.45 14.32
CA ARG A 138 8.19 3.22 14.99
C ARG A 138 9.20 2.10 14.74
N ALA A 139 9.68 1.95 13.50
CA ALA A 139 10.74 0.99 13.17
C ALA A 139 12.00 1.21 14.02
N VAL A 140 12.45 2.47 14.14
CA VAL A 140 13.62 2.83 14.98
C VAL A 140 13.34 2.55 16.46
N PHE A 141 12.17 2.92 16.96
CA PHE A 141 11.79 2.69 18.35
C PHE A 141 11.79 1.19 18.70
N ASP A 142 11.15 0.36 17.89
CA ASP A 142 11.08 -1.08 18.13
C ASP A 142 12.49 -1.70 18.08
N TYR A 143 13.35 -1.24 17.16
CA TYR A 143 14.73 -1.73 17.04
C TYR A 143 15.55 -1.43 18.29
N VAL A 144 15.51 -0.18 18.77
CA VAL A 144 16.25 0.26 19.96
C VAL A 144 15.76 -0.44 21.23
N ASN A 145 14.48 -0.78 21.30
CA ASN A 145 13.91 -1.53 22.42
C ASN A 145 14.07 -3.05 22.30
N GLY A 146 14.75 -3.54 21.26
CA GLY A 146 15.06 -4.96 21.08
C GLY A 146 13.96 -5.78 20.38
N ASP A 147 12.85 -5.17 19.98
CA ASP A 147 11.83 -5.81 19.15
C ASP A 147 12.22 -5.75 17.68
N LYS A 148 13.25 -6.53 17.34
CA LYS A 148 13.80 -6.59 15.98
C LYS A 148 12.75 -7.01 14.94
N LYS A 149 11.82 -7.89 15.32
CA LYS A 149 10.83 -8.41 14.37
C LYS A 149 9.91 -7.29 13.90
N GLU A 150 9.30 -6.56 14.83
CA GLU A 150 8.40 -5.46 14.46
C GLU A 150 9.16 -4.28 13.84
N ALA A 151 10.39 -4.04 14.26
CA ALA A 151 11.27 -3.06 13.64
C ALA A 151 11.55 -3.37 12.16
N LEU A 152 11.93 -4.61 11.86
CA LEU A 152 12.32 -5.04 10.51
C LEU A 152 11.10 -5.19 9.59
N LYS A 153 9.95 -5.61 10.12
CA LYS A 153 8.68 -5.50 9.38
C LYS A 153 8.41 -4.05 9.01
N SER A 154 8.46 -3.13 9.98
CA SER A 154 8.23 -1.71 9.72
C SER A 154 9.25 -1.13 8.73
N LEU A 155 10.51 -1.55 8.77
CA LEU A 155 11.51 -1.20 7.74
C LEU A 155 11.08 -1.69 6.34
N GLY A 156 10.51 -2.90 6.23
CA GLY A 156 9.91 -3.41 5.00
C GLY A 156 8.85 -2.49 4.41
N HIS A 157 7.93 -1.99 5.24
CA HIS A 157 6.92 -1.01 4.82
C HIS A 157 7.56 0.28 4.26
N ILE A 158 8.65 0.74 4.86
CA ILE A 158 9.37 1.94 4.40
C ILE A 158 10.09 1.69 3.07
N LEU A 159 10.73 0.53 2.91
CA LEU A 159 11.38 0.15 1.65
C LEU A 159 10.38 0.00 0.51
N HIS A 160 9.17 -0.49 0.80
CA HIS A 160 8.07 -0.52 -0.17
C HIS A 160 7.77 0.88 -0.72
N LEU A 161 7.54 1.86 0.16
CA LEU A 161 7.24 3.24 -0.23
C LEU A 161 8.39 3.90 -1.01
N ILE A 162 9.65 3.61 -0.64
CA ILE A 162 10.82 4.09 -1.40
C ILE A 162 10.82 3.52 -2.81
N ALA A 163 10.49 2.24 -2.97
CA ALA A 163 10.42 1.60 -4.28
C ALA A 163 9.28 2.18 -5.13
N ASP A 164 8.10 2.46 -4.55
CA ASP A 164 7.00 3.11 -5.27
C ASP A 164 7.36 4.50 -5.78
N MET A 165 8.09 5.29 -4.98
CA MET A 165 8.55 6.61 -5.41
C MET A 165 9.58 6.58 -6.56
N ALA A 166 10.11 5.40 -6.90
CA ALA A 166 10.97 5.20 -8.05
C ALA A 166 10.21 4.72 -9.31
N VAL A 167 8.90 4.45 -9.19
CA VAL A 167 8.03 4.10 -10.32
C VAL A 167 7.52 5.38 -11.00
N PRO A 168 7.68 5.51 -12.34
CA PRO A 168 7.30 6.72 -13.09
C PRO A 168 5.80 6.89 -13.31
#